data_AF-A0A6N9RHG8-F1
#
_entry.id   AF-A0A6N9RHG8-F1
#
_cell.length_a   1.000
_cell.length_b   1.000
_cell.length_c   1.000
_cell.angle_alpha   90.00
_cell.angle_beta   90.00
_cell.angle_gamma   90.00
#
_symmetry.space_group_name_H-M   'P 1'
#
loop_
_entity.id
_entity.type
_entity.pdbx_description
1 polymer ?
#
loop_
_entity_poly.entity_id
_entity_poly.type
_entity_poly.pdbx_seq_one_letter_code
_entity_poly.pdbx_strand_id
1 'polypeptide(L)'
;MNKSLVLAAIVAAVALAACGKKEEVVAPAPAPSVVVVPAETPSATAAAAAATGAASAAAESANAAVGAATDAASAAGSAATSADAAASSAK
;
A
#
# COMPACT_ATOMS: atom_id res chain seq x y z
N MET A 1 1.32 -14.68 -20.12
CA MET A 1 0.55 -15.33 -19.03
C MET A 1 1.22 -15.19 -17.66
N ASN A 2 2.56 -15.16 -17.57
CA ASN A 2 3.25 -15.12 -16.26
C ASN A 2 3.42 -13.70 -15.68
N LYS A 3 3.34 -12.67 -16.53
CA LYS A 3 3.56 -11.27 -16.16
C LYS A 3 2.38 -10.68 -15.35
N SER A 4 1.14 -11.13 -15.64
CA SER A 4 -0.05 -10.74 -14.88
C SER A 4 -0.11 -11.36 -13.49
N LEU A 5 0.41 -12.58 -13.31
CA LEU A 5 0.46 -13.25 -12.01
C LEU A 5 1.46 -12.57 -11.06
N VAL A 6 2.61 -12.13 -11.58
CA VAL A 6 3.60 -11.40 -10.78
C VAL A 6 3.04 -10.06 -10.32
N LEU A 7 2.34 -9.32 -11.19
CA LEU A 7 1.69 -8.06 -10.79
C LEU A 7 0.58 -8.29 -9.76
N ALA A 8 -0.26 -9.33 -9.94
CA ALA A 8 -1.30 -9.67 -8.97
C ALA A 8 -0.72 -10.07 -7.60
N ALA A 9 0.39 -10.82 -7.59
CA ALA A 9 1.06 -11.22 -6.36
C ALA A 9 1.65 -10.03 -5.60
N ILE A 10 2.23 -9.05 -6.30
CA ILE A 10 2.78 -7.84 -5.68
C ILE A 10 1.66 -6.99 -5.07
N VAL A 11 0.54 -6.80 -5.79
CA VAL A 11 -0.61 -6.04 -5.27
C VAL A 11 -1.23 -6.72 -4.04
N ALA A 12 -1.35 -8.05 -4.06
CA ALA A 12 -1.83 -8.82 -2.91
C ALA A 12 -0.89 -8.73 -1.69
N ALA A 13 0.43 -8.75 -1.92
CA ALA A 13 1.42 -8.59 -0.85
C ALA A 13 1.36 -7.21 -0.19
N VAL A 14 1.12 -6.14 -0.97
CA VAL A 14 0.96 -4.77 -0.43
C VAL A 14 -0.33 -4.64 0.38
N ALA A 15 -1.43 -5.25 -0.07
CA ALA A 15 -2.69 -5.27 0.68
C ALA A 15 -2.58 -6.04 1.99
N LEU A 16 -1.84 -7.16 2.00
CA LEU A 16 -1.60 -7.93 3.22
C LEU A 16 -0.68 -7.21 4.19
N ALA A 17 0.34 -6.49 3.70
CA ALA A 17 1.18 -5.62 4.53
C ALA A 17 0.37 -4.45 5.15
N ALA A 18 -0.65 -3.95 4.45
CA ALA A 18 -1.56 -2.92 4.97
C ALA A 18 -2.59 -3.48 5.98
N CYS A 19 -3.03 -4.73 5.84
CA CYS A 19 -3.98 -5.37 6.76
C CYS A 19 -3.31 -6.14 7.93
N GLY A 20 -2.02 -6.44 7.89
CA GLY A 20 -1.30 -7.29 8.84
C GLY A 20 -1.02 -6.68 10.23
N LYS A 21 -1.67 -5.58 10.62
CA LYS A 21 -1.44 -4.90 11.91
C LYS A 21 -2.63 -4.96 12.88
N LYS A 22 -3.52 -5.94 12.72
CA LYS A 22 -4.71 -6.06 13.59
C LYS A 22 -5.11 -7.50 13.91
N GLU A 23 -4.14 -8.34 14.25
CA GLU A 23 -4.38 -9.63 14.89
C GLU A 23 -3.60 -9.65 16.22
N GLU A 24 -4.24 -9.18 17.29
CA GLU A 24 -3.86 -9.60 18.64
C GLU A 24 -4.89 -10.63 19.11
N VAL A 25 -4.54 -11.90 18.89
CA VAL A 25 -5.15 -13.04 19.58
C VAL A 25 -4.84 -12.88 21.07
N VAL A 26 -5.74 -12.27 21.83
CA VAL A 26 -5.74 -12.40 23.29
C VAL A 26 -6.52 -13.65 23.63
N ALA A 27 -5.79 -14.72 23.92
CA ALA A 27 -6.34 -15.91 24.57
C ALA A 27 -7.01 -15.51 25.91
N PRO A 28 -8.24 -15.97 26.22
CA PRO A 28 -8.86 -15.65 27.49
C PRO A 28 -8.24 -16.49 28.62
N ALA A 29 -7.47 -15.86 29.49
CA ALA A 29 -7.06 -16.40 30.79
C ALA A 29 -7.69 -15.57 31.93
N PRO A 30 -8.13 -16.20 33.05
CA PRO A 30 -9.03 -15.58 34.03
C PRO A 30 -8.35 -14.54 34.95
N ALA A 31 -9.19 -13.57 35.35
CA ALA A 31 -8.95 -12.24 35.91
C ALA A 31 -8.13 -12.10 37.22
N PRO A 32 -7.38 -10.99 37.34
CA PRO A 32 -7.39 -10.12 38.50
C PRO A 32 -8.34 -8.92 38.27
N SER A 33 -9.09 -8.52 39.30
CA SER A 33 -10.01 -7.38 39.27
C SER A 33 -9.28 -6.07 38.93
N VAL A 34 -9.35 -5.67 37.66
CA VAL A 34 -8.81 -4.40 37.18
C VAL A 34 -9.77 -3.29 37.58
N VAL A 35 -9.29 -2.35 38.39
CA VAL A 35 -9.94 -1.05 38.56
C VAL A 35 -9.99 -0.38 37.18
N VAL A 36 -11.18 -0.28 36.60
CA VAL A 36 -11.40 0.41 35.33
C VAL A 36 -11.23 1.90 35.57
N VAL A 37 -10.00 2.40 35.38
CA VAL A 37 -9.78 3.83 35.16
C VAL A 37 -10.45 4.18 33.82
N PRO A 38 -11.33 5.20 33.74
CA PRO A 38 -11.88 5.64 32.48
C PRO A 38 -10.73 5.94 31.51
N ALA A 39 -10.67 5.21 30.39
CA ALA A 39 -9.75 5.56 29.33
C ALA A 39 -10.13 6.95 28.82
N GLU A 40 -9.18 7.89 28.86
CA GLU A 40 -9.32 9.22 28.30
C GLU A 40 -9.79 9.09 26.84
N THR A 41 -11.04 9.46 26.56
CA THR A 41 -11.58 9.43 25.20
C THR A 41 -10.79 10.45 24.37
N PRO A 42 -10.18 10.05 23.23
CA PRO A 42 -9.49 11.00 22.39
C PRO A 42 -10.46 12.12 22.00
N SER A 43 -10.07 13.37 22.26
CA SER A 43 -10.87 14.53 21.88
C SER A 43 -11.21 14.49 20.39
N ALA A 44 -12.44 14.88 20.03
CA ALA A 44 -12.89 14.89 18.64
C ALA A 44 -11.93 15.65 17.71
N THR A 45 -11.28 16.70 18.21
CA THR A 45 -10.24 17.45 17.49
C THR A 45 -9.01 16.60 17.16
N ALA A 46 -8.56 15.76 18.09
CA ALA A 46 -7.41 14.88 17.86
C ALA A 46 -7.74 13.80 16.82
N ALA A 47 -8.96 13.24 16.88
CA ALA A 47 -9.44 12.29 15.87
C ALA A 47 -9.53 12.92 14.47
N ALA A 48 -10.02 14.16 14.36
CA ALA A 48 -10.09 14.89 13.10
C ALA A 48 -8.70 15.17 12.52
N ALA A 49 -7.75 15.64 13.34
CA ALA A 49 -6.38 15.87 12.90
C ALA A 49 -5.69 14.59 12.41
N ALA A 50 -5.89 13.47 13.11
CA ALA A 50 -5.39 12.17 12.68
C ALA A 50 -5.98 11.72 11.34
N ALA A 51 -7.29 11.93 11.14
CA ALA A 51 -7.96 11.62 9.87
C ALA A 51 -7.42 12.46 8.71
N THR A 52 -7.21 13.77 8.91
CA THR A 52 -6.61 14.64 7.89
C THR A 52 -5.18 14.21 7.57
N GLY A 53 -4.37 13.91 8.57
CA GLY A 53 -3.00 13.42 8.37
C GLY A 53 -2.97 12.11 7.56
N ALA A 54 -3.86 11.17 7.88
CA ALA A 54 -4.00 9.93 7.12
C ALA A 54 -4.43 10.17 5.67
N ALA A 55 -5.35 11.10 5.43
CA ALA A 55 -5.78 11.47 4.07
C ALA A 55 -4.65 12.09 3.25
N SER A 56 -3.85 12.98 3.83
CA SER A 56 -2.68 13.57 3.16
C SER A 56 -1.62 12.51 2.84
N ALA A 57 -1.33 11.60 3.76
CA ALA A 57 -0.39 10.51 3.51
C ALA A 57 -0.87 9.58 2.40
N ALA A 58 -2.18 9.28 2.35
CA ALA A 58 -2.78 8.49 1.29
C ALA A 58 -2.68 9.19 -0.07
N ALA A 59 -2.90 10.51 -0.13
CA ALA A 59 -2.76 11.29 -1.36
C ALA A 59 -1.32 11.29 -1.88
N GLU A 60 -0.33 11.52 -1.01
CA GLU A 60 1.10 11.45 -1.38
C GLU A 60 1.46 10.05 -1.93
N SER A 61 1.00 8.99 -1.25
CA SER A 61 1.24 7.63 -1.72
C SER A 61 0.60 7.36 -3.09
N ALA A 62 -0.58 7.92 -3.36
CA ALA A 62 -1.24 7.78 -4.66
C ALA A 62 -0.47 8.52 -5.76
N ASN A 63 0.00 9.74 -5.48
CA ASN A 63 0.83 10.52 -6.41
C ASN A 63 2.15 9.81 -6.73
N ALA A 64 2.83 9.26 -5.72
CA ALA A 64 4.03 8.46 -5.92
C ALA A 64 3.77 7.22 -6.80
N ALA A 65 2.64 6.53 -6.59
CA ALA A 65 2.24 5.39 -7.41
C ALA A 65 1.96 5.78 -8.87
N VAL A 66 1.31 6.93 -9.10
CA VAL A 66 1.09 7.47 -10.46
C VAL A 66 2.42 7.79 -11.14
N GLY A 67 3.34 8.45 -10.44
CA GLY A 67 4.69 8.74 -10.97
C GLY A 67 5.42 7.47 -11.39
N ALA A 68 5.47 6.46 -10.52
CA ALA A 68 6.09 5.17 -10.82
C ALA A 68 5.43 4.46 -12.02
N ALA A 69 4.10 4.57 -12.17
CA ALA A 69 3.39 4.01 -13.32
C ALA A 69 3.74 4.73 -14.62
N THR A 70 3.89 6.05 -14.61
CA THR A 70 4.33 6.84 -15.77
C THR A 70 5.76 6.51 -16.17
N ASP A 71 6.67 6.36 -15.22
CA ASP A 71 8.06 5.95 -15.47
C ASP A 71 8.11 4.56 -16.11
N ALA A 72 7.33 3.61 -15.57
CA ALA A 72 7.23 2.26 -16.11
C ALA A 72 6.66 2.25 -17.55
N ALA A 73 5.65 3.07 -17.84
CA ALA A 73 5.07 3.18 -19.17
C ALA A 73 6.09 3.75 -20.17
N SER A 74 6.88 4.75 -19.74
CA SER A 74 7.93 5.36 -20.55
C SER A 74 9.04 4.36 -20.87
N ALA A 75 9.51 3.61 -19.87
CA ALA A 75 10.51 2.56 -20.05
C ALA A 75 10.00 1.45 -20.99
N ALA A 76 8.74 1.05 -20.88
CA ALA A 76 8.12 0.08 -21.78
C ALA A 76 8.07 0.60 -23.23
N GLY A 77 7.75 1.87 -23.44
CA GLY A 77 7.79 2.53 -24.74
C GLY A 77 9.19 2.51 -25.36
N SER A 78 10.21 2.91 -24.61
CA SER A 78 11.60 2.88 -25.07
C SER A 78 12.09 1.47 -25.41
N ALA A 79 11.68 0.47 -24.63
CA ALA A 79 12.00 -0.92 -24.89
C ALA A 79 11.34 -1.43 -26.18
N ALA A 80 10.08 -1.06 -26.44
CA ALA A 80 9.38 -1.40 -27.67
C ALA A 80 10.08 -0.80 -28.90
N THR A 81 10.40 0.50 -28.87
CA THR A 81 11.13 1.16 -29.96
C THR A 81 12.48 0.52 -30.23
N SER A 82 13.21 0.14 -29.16
CA SER A 82 14.49 -0.55 -29.28
C SER A 82 14.33 -1.93 -29.92
N ALA A 83 13.26 -2.66 -29.59
CA ALA A 83 12.95 -3.95 -30.18
C ALA A 83 12.60 -3.83 -31.68
N ASP A 84 11.81 -2.84 -32.07
CA ASP A 84 11.48 -2.56 -33.48
C ASP A 84 12.72 -2.21 -34.30
N ALA A 85 13.63 -1.40 -33.75
CA ALA A 85 14.90 -1.06 -34.39
C ALA A 85 15.79 -2.30 -34.60
N ALA A 86 15.88 -3.17 -33.58
CA ALA A 86 16.63 -4.42 -33.67
C ALA A 86 16.03 -5.37 -34.71
N ALA A 87 14.71 -5.50 -34.76
CA ALA A 87 14.01 -6.31 -35.75
C ALA A 87 14.23 -5.81 -37.19
N SER A 88 14.24 -4.49 -37.38
CA SER A 88 14.48 -3.87 -38.70
C SER A 88 15.92 -4.05 -39.19
N SER A 89 16.88 -4.09 -38.27
CA SER A 89 18.31 -4.27 -38.58
C SER A 89 18.68 -5.72 -38.92
N ALA A 90 17.80 -6.68 -38.60
CA ALA A 90 18.00 -8.11 -38.79
C ALA A 90 17.40 -8.65 -40.11
N LYS A 91 16.82 -7.79 -40.94
CA LYS A 91 16.17 -8.13 -42.22
C LYS A 91 16.96 -7.55 -43.39
#